data_AF-A0A3N1HPH0-F1
#
_entry.id   AF-A0A3N1HPH0-F1
#
_cell.length_a   1.000
_cell.length_b   1.000
_cell.length_c   1.000
_cell.angle_alpha   90.00
_cell.angle_beta   90.00
_cell.angle_gamma   90.00
#
_symmetry.space_group_name_H-M   'P 1'
#
loop_
_entity.id
_entity.type
_entity.pdbx_description
1 polymer ?
#
loop_
_entity_poly.entity_id
_entity_poly.type
_entity_poly.pdbx_seq_one_letter_code
_entity_poly.pdbx_strand_id
1 'polypeptide(L)'
;MAYGTLGCVHLVEFAFAKPHDAPELPGDVLLAALWAVCGPDDGVEHIRLHVSRAGARGAAFLLAPDGPSAVRQCRAVCRRALAVTGALSAWRLVCPAEA
;
A
#
# COMPACT_ATOMS: atom_id res chain seq x y z
N MET A 1 18.90 16.33 22.72
CA MET A 1 18.80 15.11 21.89
C MET A 1 17.60 14.32 22.39
N ALA A 2 16.44 14.48 21.76
CA ALA A 2 15.30 13.63 22.06
C ALA A 2 15.60 12.27 21.46
N TYR A 3 15.68 11.22 22.29
CA TYR A 3 15.55 9.86 21.80
C TYR A 3 14.14 9.77 21.21
N GLY A 4 14.04 9.92 19.89
CA GLY A 4 12.78 9.77 19.18
C GLY A 4 12.22 8.41 19.55
N THR A 5 10.98 8.39 20.04
CA THR A 5 10.22 7.17 20.29
C THR A 5 10.42 6.26 19.08
N LEU A 6 11.12 5.14 19.25
CA LEU A 6 11.20 4.11 18.21
C LEU A 6 9.74 3.78 17.85
N GLY A 7 9.34 4.08 16.61
CA GLY A 7 7.98 3.85 16.16
C GLY A 7 7.58 2.39 16.40
N CYS A 8 6.32 2.16 16.72
CA CYS A 8 5.81 0.79 16.79
C CYS A 8 5.57 0.27 15.37
N VAL A 9 5.72 -1.05 15.19
CA VAL A 9 5.31 -1.69 13.93
C VAL A 9 3.79 -1.87 13.95
N HIS A 10 3.13 -1.32 12.94
CA HIS A 10 1.70 -1.43 12.71
C HIS A 10 1.41 -2.21 11.45
N LEU A 11 0.48 -3.17 11.53
CA LEU A 11 -0.07 -3.86 10.37
C LEU A 11 -1.25 -3.05 9.82
N VAL A 12 -1.20 -2.69 8.55
CA VAL A 12 -2.28 -1.99 7.85
C VAL A 12 -2.68 -2.76 6.60
N GLU A 13 -3.93 -3.18 6.54
CA GLU A 13 -4.50 -3.83 5.37
C GLU A 13 -4.99 -2.81 4.34
N PHE A 14 -4.83 -3.14 3.07
CA PHE A 14 -5.30 -2.34 1.95
C PHE A 14 -5.80 -3.25 0.83
N ALA A 15 -6.67 -2.70 -0.01
CA ALA A 15 -7.15 -3.39 -1.17
C ALA A 15 -7.28 -2.45 -2.37
N PHE A 16 -6.98 -2.97 -3.55
CA PHE A 16 -7.24 -2.31 -4.81
C PHE A 16 -8.34 -3.05 -5.56
N ALA A 17 -9.31 -2.31 -6.06
CA ALA A 17 -10.30 -2.81 -7.00
C ALA A 17 -9.82 -2.58 -8.43
N LYS A 18 -9.84 -3.65 -9.25
CA LYS A 18 -9.53 -3.61 -10.67
C LYS A 18 -10.82 -3.44 -11.49
N PRO A 19 -10.89 -2.48 -12.43
CA PRO A 19 -12.00 -2.42 -13.40
C PRO A 19 -12.12 -3.70 -14.21
N HIS A 20 -13.33 -4.02 -14.68
CA HIS A 20 -13.57 -5.26 -15.44
C HIS A 20 -12.67 -5.38 -16.67
N ASP A 21 -12.47 -4.28 -17.39
CA ASP A 21 -11.71 -4.24 -18.66
C ASP A 21 -10.21 -3.96 -18.48
N ALA A 22 -9.73 -3.79 -17.24
CA ALA A 22 -8.31 -3.52 -17.00
C ALA A 22 -7.46 -4.80 -17.14
N PRO A 23 -6.26 -4.69 -17.74
CA PRO A 23 -5.38 -5.84 -17.94
C PRO A 23 -5.02 -6.49 -16.60
N GLU A 24 -4.77 -7.80 -16.61
CA GLU A 24 -4.20 -8.48 -15.46
C GLU A 24 -2.79 -7.95 -15.20
N LEU A 25 -2.52 -7.63 -13.93
CA LEU A 25 -1.20 -7.17 -13.49
C LEU A 25 -0.57 -8.26 -12.63
N PRO A 26 0.63 -8.75 -12.97
CA PRO A 26 1.36 -9.68 -12.11
C PRO A 26 1.61 -9.09 -10.72
N GLY A 27 1.55 -9.95 -9.69
CA GLY A 27 1.68 -9.51 -8.30
C GLY A 27 3.05 -8.94 -7.95
N ASP A 28 4.11 -9.47 -8.56
CA ASP A 28 5.47 -8.95 -8.46
C ASP A 28 5.60 -7.54 -9.08
N VAL A 29 4.94 -7.29 -10.22
CA VAL A 29 4.91 -5.96 -10.85
C VAL A 29 4.18 -4.94 -9.96
N LEU A 30 3.04 -5.33 -9.37
CA LEU A 30 2.30 -4.47 -8.45
C LEU A 30 3.11 -4.22 -7.16
N LEU A 31 3.76 -5.24 -6.62
CA LEU A 31 4.63 -5.10 -5.46
C LEU A 31 5.82 -4.18 -5.75
N ALA A 32 6.46 -4.32 -6.91
CA ALA A 32 7.55 -3.44 -7.34
C ALA A 32 7.09 -1.99 -7.50
N ALA A 33 5.89 -1.76 -8.05
CA ALA A 33 5.31 -0.42 -8.18
C ALA A 33 5.04 0.25 -6.82
N LEU A 34 4.59 -0.52 -5.83
CA LEU A 34 4.42 -0.03 -4.46
C LEU A 34 5.76 0.35 -3.83
N TRP A 35 6.78 -0.51 -3.95
CA TRP A 35 8.11 -0.23 -3.44
C TRP A 35 8.78 0.96 -4.12
N ALA A 36 8.58 1.14 -5.43
CA ALA A 36 9.17 2.24 -6.20
C ALA A 36 8.69 3.63 -5.75
N VAL A 37 7.52 3.72 -5.10
CA VAL A 37 6.98 4.98 -4.57
C VAL A 37 7.21 5.17 -3.08
N CYS A 38 7.72 4.16 -2.38
CA CYS A 38 8.09 4.29 -0.97
C CYS A 38 9.28 5.24 -0.84
N GLY A 39 9.13 6.23 0.02
CA GLY A 39 10.20 7.11 0.49
C GLY A 39 10.63 6.74 1.91
N PRO A 40 11.78 7.27 2.37
CA PRO A 40 12.33 6.96 3.69
C PRO A 40 11.40 7.35 4.86
N ASP A 41 10.55 8.36 4.68
CA ASP A 41 9.64 8.86 5.71
C ASP A 41 8.28 8.13 5.76
N ASP A 42 8.04 7.20 4.83
CA ASP A 42 6.80 6.43 4.80
C ASP A 42 6.77 5.32 5.86
N GLY A 43 7.93 4.95 6.41
CA GLY A 43 8.06 3.94 7.45
C GLY A 43 7.69 2.52 6.99
N VAL A 44 7.63 2.25 5.68
CA VAL A 44 7.24 0.94 5.15
C VAL A 44 8.40 -0.04 5.28
N GLU A 45 8.22 -1.06 6.13
CA GLU A 45 9.22 -2.10 6.37
C GLU A 45 8.97 -3.33 5.50
N HIS A 46 7.69 -3.68 5.28
CA HIS A 46 7.31 -4.85 4.50
C HIS A 46 5.93 -4.70 3.86
N ILE A 47 5.77 -5.31 2.68
CA ILE A 47 4.48 -5.37 1.98
C ILE A 47 4.23 -6.83 1.56
N ARG A 48 3.08 -7.36 1.95
CA ARG A 48 2.52 -8.59 1.40
C ARG A 48 1.35 -8.26 0.49
N LEU A 49 1.24 -8.99 -0.63
CA LEU A 49 0.24 -8.74 -1.64
C LEU A 49 -0.26 -10.06 -2.22
N HIS A 50 -1.57 -10.11 -2.45
CA HIS A 50 -2.25 -11.16 -3.18
C HIS A 50 -3.10 -10.54 -4.29
N VAL A 51 -2.92 -11.00 -5.52
CA VAL A 51 -3.66 -10.51 -6.70
C VAL A 51 -4.68 -11.55 -7.14
N SER A 52 -5.83 -11.06 -7.60
CA SER A 52 -6.96 -11.82 -8.12
C SER A 52 -7.55 -11.11 -9.35
N ARG A 53 -8.55 -11.74 -9.99
CA ARG A 53 -9.29 -11.10 -11.09
C ARG A 53 -10.04 -9.84 -10.68
N ALA A 54 -10.46 -9.72 -9.41
CA ALA A 54 -11.18 -8.56 -8.90
C ALA A 54 -10.26 -7.39 -8.51
N GLY A 55 -8.95 -7.60 -8.49
CA GLY A 55 -7.96 -6.64 -8.01
C GLY A 55 -6.96 -7.28 -7.06
N ALA A 56 -6.50 -6.54 -6.06
CA ALA A 56 -5.47 -7.00 -5.14
C ALA A 56 -5.82 -6.70 -3.68
N ARG A 57 -5.42 -7.57 -2.77
CA ARG A 57 -5.45 -7.34 -1.32
C ARG A 57 -4.04 -7.45 -0.79
N GLY A 58 -3.68 -6.60 0.16
CA GLY A 58 -2.35 -6.61 0.74
C GLY A 58 -2.34 -6.10 2.16
N ALA A 59 -1.20 -6.30 2.80
CA ALA A 59 -0.92 -5.77 4.12
C ALA A 59 0.48 -5.17 4.14
N ALA A 60 0.58 -3.95 4.65
CA ALA A 60 1.83 -3.25 4.86
C ALA A 60 2.16 -3.25 6.36
N PHE A 61 3.43 -3.48 6.67
CA PHE A 61 4.00 -3.31 8.00
C PHE A 61 4.71 -1.95 8.02
N LEU A 62 4.23 -1.03 8.85
CA LEU A 62 4.74 0.34 8.92
C LEU A 62 5.25 0.69 10.32
N LEU A 63 6.39 1.36 10.39
CA LEU A 63 6.85 2.09 11.56
C LEU A 63 6.12 3.44 11.63
N ALA A 64 5.34 3.64 12.68
CA ALA A 64 4.60 4.88 12.90
C ALA A 64 4.49 5.20 14.40
N PRO A 65 4.21 6.47 14.77
CA PRO A 65 3.99 6.84 16.17
C PRO A 65 2.67 6.27 16.73
N ASP A 66 1.69 6.01 15.87
CA ASP A 66 0.39 5.44 16.22
C ASP A 66 -0.29 4.77 15.01
N GLY A 67 -1.32 3.97 15.27
CA GLY A 67 -2.10 3.26 14.24
C GLY A 67 -2.74 4.19 13.19
N PRO A 68 -3.41 5.30 13.59
CA PRO A 68 -3.94 6.26 12.62
C PRO A 68 -2.90 6.84 11.66
N SER A 69 -1.67 7.08 12.14
CA SER A 69 -0.55 7.57 11.33
C SER A 69 -0.09 6.50 10.33
N ALA A 70 0.02 5.24 10.77
CA ALA A 70 0.31 4.13 9.87
C ALA A 70 -0.73 4.00 8.75
N VAL A 71 -2.03 4.15 9.07
CA VAL A 71 -3.11 4.12 8.07
C VAL A 71 -2.98 5.27 7.08
N ARG A 72 -2.66 6.49 7.53
CA ARG A 72 -2.45 7.64 6.64
C ARG A 72 -1.25 7.43 5.72
N GLN A 73 -0.13 6.95 6.24
CA GLN A 73 1.08 6.64 5.46
C GLN A 73 0.82 5.55 4.42
N CYS A 74 0.21 4.42 4.83
CA CYS A 74 -0.16 3.34 3.92
C CYS A 74 -1.06 3.83 2.78
N ARG A 75 -2.07 4.66 3.08
CA ARG A 75 -2.94 5.26 2.06
C ARG A 75 -2.18 6.21 1.13
N ALA A 76 -1.20 6.96 1.63
CA ALA A 76 -0.38 7.87 0.83
C ALA A 76 0.49 7.09 -0.18
N VAL A 77 1.14 6.02 0.27
CA VAL A 77 1.90 5.09 -0.59
C VAL A 77 1.00 4.49 -1.66
N CYS A 78 -0.16 3.94 -1.27
CA CYS A 78 -1.11 3.34 -2.21
C CYS A 78 -1.59 4.35 -3.27
N ARG A 79 -1.92 5.58 -2.86
CA ARG A 79 -2.34 6.64 -3.80
C ARG A 79 -1.22 7.08 -4.74
N ARG A 80 0.02 7.18 -4.25
CA ARG A 80 1.17 7.46 -5.12
C ARG A 80 1.37 6.35 -6.14
N ALA A 81 1.30 5.07 -5.74
CA ALA A 81 1.41 3.94 -6.65
C ALA A 81 0.35 3.99 -7.77
N LEU A 82 -0.90 4.31 -7.42
CA LEU A 82 -1.98 4.51 -8.41
C LEU A 82 -1.69 5.68 -9.37
N ALA A 83 -1.11 6.77 -8.87
CA ALA A 83 -0.85 7.97 -9.66
C ALA A 83 0.32 7.81 -10.65
N VAL A 84 1.37 7.08 -10.28
CA VAL A 84 2.59 6.96 -11.11
C VAL A 84 2.60 5.75 -12.02
N THR A 85 1.82 4.71 -11.70
CA THR A 85 1.84 3.46 -12.45
C THR A 85 0.74 3.48 -13.49
N GLY A 86 1.11 3.67 -14.76
CA GLY A 86 0.13 3.70 -15.87
C GLY A 86 -0.79 2.47 -15.90
N ALA A 87 -0.27 1.29 -15.54
CA ALA A 87 -1.03 0.04 -15.42
C ALA A 87 -2.08 0.03 -14.29
N LEU A 88 -1.95 0.93 -13.32
CA LEU A 88 -2.86 1.11 -12.19
C LEU A 88 -3.78 2.33 -12.32
N SER A 89 -3.67 3.09 -13.42
CA SER A 89 -4.40 4.36 -13.60
C SER A 89 -5.92 4.26 -13.46
N ALA A 90 -6.50 3.09 -13.75
CA ALA A 90 -7.93 2.82 -13.60
C ALA A 90 -8.30 2.06 -12.32
N TRP A 91 -7.30 1.59 -11.56
CA TRP A 91 -7.49 0.87 -10.30
C TRP A 91 -7.86 1.85 -9.18
N ARG A 92 -8.59 1.38 -8.17
CA ARG A 92 -9.04 2.21 -7.06
C ARG A 92 -8.64 1.60 -5.72
N LEU A 93 -8.14 2.43 -4.81
CA LEU A 93 -7.95 2.04 -3.42
C LEU A 93 -9.32 1.95 -2.73
N VAL A 94 -9.67 0.76 -2.25
CA VAL A 94 -10.87 0.52 -1.45
C VAL A 94 -10.46 0.41 0.02
N CYS A 95 -11.19 1.13 0.88
CA CYS A 95 -10.95 1.19 2.32
C CYS A 95 -12.28 0.97 3.07
N PRO A 96 -12.32 0.13 4.11
CA PRO A 96 -11.27 -0.80 4.53
C PRO A 96 -11.16 -1.98 3.53
N ALA A 97 -10.07 -2.74 3.58
CA ALA A 97 -10.22 -4.16 3.26
C ALA A 97 -11.05 -4.73 4.41
N GLU A 98 -12.39 -4.75 4.30
CA GLU A 98 -13.20 -5.47 5.29
C GLU A 98 -12.75 -6.94 5.27
N ALA A 99 -12.49 -7.43 6.48
CA ALA A 99 -12.11 -8.82 6.76
C ALA A 99 -13.16 -9.80 6.21
#